data_AF-A0A0F9FF18-F1
#
_entry.id   AF-A0A0F9FF18-F1
#
_cell.length_a   1.000
_cell.length_b   1.000
_cell.length_c   1.000
_cell.angle_alpha   90.00
_cell.angle_beta   90.00
_cell.angle_gamma   90.00
#
_symmetry.space_group_name_H-M   'P 1'
#
loop_
_entity.id
_entity.type
_entity.pdbx_description
1 polymer ?
#
loop_
_entity_poly.entity_id
_entity_poly.type
_entity_poly.pdbx_seq_one_letter_code
_entity_poly.pdbx_strand_id
1 'polypeptide(L)'
;MRLKQNPKLIGSNLHDCRTQVGACPLHCNQCYYNREGAFYCDINKTHIPSPRTVGHGIARMNAGHDSNYRRGEVIRQAKKYKHAFYNTSIPQFDFPGPVVFTANPKEEDVPTIIMAKELPSDEELKKIMFIRLRVSASNLDLVGDQISCWVRLDIPVVLTFMAYYEDNALQKVLEKVPEAQVYYEWKVRHVNSYYCPTKNFKKMVMKRMNRIGGRLVSMCGTFESNQCVDCKNCETFYWQTMKHLNGE
;
A
#
# COMPACT_ATOMS: atom_id res chain seq x y z
N MET A 1 14.03 -15.56 -15.55
CA MET A 1 14.36 -16.06 -14.20
C MET A 1 13.21 -15.72 -13.26
N ARG A 2 12.46 -16.70 -12.72
CA ARG A 2 11.35 -16.40 -11.79
C ARG A 2 11.94 -16.04 -10.42
N LEU A 3 11.60 -14.86 -9.90
CA LEU A 3 12.10 -14.39 -8.61
C LEU A 3 11.40 -15.14 -7.48
N LYS A 4 12.15 -15.63 -6.49
CA LYS A 4 11.59 -16.36 -5.33
C LYS A 4 10.89 -15.44 -4.31
N GLN A 5 11.13 -14.13 -4.39
CA GLN A 5 10.62 -13.12 -3.48
C GLN A 5 10.37 -11.80 -4.23
N ASN A 6 9.55 -10.94 -3.62
CA ASN A 6 9.29 -9.60 -4.14
C ASN A 6 10.58 -8.78 -4.18
N PRO A 7 11.00 -8.25 -5.34
CA PRO A 7 12.23 -7.46 -5.43
C PRO A 7 12.26 -6.23 -4.53
N LYS A 8 11.10 -5.69 -4.13
CA LYS A 8 11.02 -4.56 -3.20
C LYS A 8 11.27 -4.94 -1.74
N LEU A 9 11.16 -6.23 -1.41
CA LEU A 9 11.28 -6.72 -0.04
C LEU A 9 12.69 -7.25 0.27
N ILE A 10 13.59 -7.28 -0.71
CA ILE A 10 14.96 -7.76 -0.54
C ILE A 10 15.65 -6.91 0.54
N GLY A 11 16.18 -7.57 1.56
CA GLY A 11 16.84 -6.91 2.70
C GLY A 11 15.89 -6.35 3.76
N SER A 12 14.57 -6.41 3.55
CA SER A 12 13.58 -6.03 4.57
C SER A 12 13.16 -7.24 5.42
N ASN A 13 12.59 -6.97 6.60
CA ASN A 13 12.00 -8.00 7.47
C ASN A 13 10.57 -8.40 7.06
N LEU A 14 10.11 -8.00 5.88
CA LEU A 14 8.74 -8.23 5.41
C LEU A 14 8.68 -9.44 4.49
N HIS A 15 7.67 -10.29 4.70
CA HIS A 15 7.44 -11.48 3.88
C HIS A 15 6.02 -11.45 3.31
N ASP A 16 5.90 -11.49 1.99
CA ASP A 16 4.60 -11.59 1.33
C ASP A 16 3.98 -12.97 1.58
N CYS A 17 2.79 -12.99 2.19
CA CYS A 17 1.98 -14.20 2.35
C CYS A 17 0.70 -14.03 1.53
N ARG A 18 0.62 -14.71 0.38
CA ARG A 18 -0.55 -14.73 -0.50
C ARG A 18 -1.26 -16.07 -0.40
N THR A 19 -2.40 -16.07 0.28
CA THR A 19 -3.26 -17.25 0.44
C THR A 19 -4.13 -17.53 -0.79
N GLN A 20 -4.28 -16.55 -1.68
CA GLN A 20 -5.19 -16.61 -2.82
C GLN A 20 -4.45 -16.69 -4.15
N VAL A 21 -5.17 -17.14 -5.18
CA VAL A 21 -4.67 -17.28 -6.55
C VAL A 21 -5.56 -16.51 -7.52
N GLY A 22 -5.01 -16.23 -8.69
CA GLY A 22 -5.70 -15.50 -9.75
C GLY A 22 -5.60 -13.99 -9.61
N ALA A 23 -6.39 -13.30 -10.45
CA ALA A 23 -6.50 -11.86 -10.44
C ALA A 23 -7.24 -11.38 -9.18
N CYS A 24 -6.84 -10.21 -8.69
CA CYS A 24 -7.54 -9.53 -7.62
C CYS A 24 -8.93 -9.08 -8.08
N PRO A 25 -10.01 -9.44 -7.36
CA PRO A 25 -11.40 -9.19 -7.77
C PRO A 25 -11.76 -7.70 -7.78
N LEU A 26 -10.94 -6.83 -7.19
CA LEU A 26 -11.15 -5.39 -7.22
C LEU A 26 -10.81 -4.76 -8.59
N HIS A 27 -10.14 -5.51 -9.48
CA HIS A 27 -9.81 -5.08 -10.85
C HIS A 27 -9.23 -3.67 -10.97
N CYS A 28 -8.46 -3.21 -9.97
CA CYS A 28 -7.84 -1.89 -10.04
C CYS A 28 -6.89 -1.84 -11.24
N ASN A 29 -7.03 -0.81 -12.08
CA ASN A 29 -6.25 -0.55 -13.30
C ASN A 29 -4.71 -0.58 -13.08
N GLN A 30 -4.27 -0.25 -11.87
CA GLN A 30 -2.86 -0.17 -11.48
C GLN A 30 -2.40 -1.40 -10.67
N CYS A 31 -3.26 -2.39 -10.46
CA CYS A 31 -2.91 -3.57 -9.67
C CYS A 31 -1.92 -4.44 -10.44
N TYR A 32 -0.70 -4.53 -9.90
CA TYR A 32 0.36 -5.42 -10.38
C TYR A 32 -0.13 -6.88 -10.51
N TYR A 33 -1.06 -7.32 -9.65
CA TYR A 33 -1.59 -8.68 -9.61
C TYR A 33 -2.63 -8.99 -10.70
N ASN A 34 -3.11 -7.97 -11.41
CA ASN A 34 -4.10 -8.11 -12.50
C ASN A 34 -3.46 -8.09 -13.88
N ARG A 35 -2.13 -8.22 -13.94
CA ARG A 35 -1.33 -8.10 -15.16
C ARG A 35 -0.47 -9.35 -15.33
N GLU A 36 -0.61 -10.01 -16.47
CA GLU A 36 0.21 -11.17 -16.81
C GLU A 36 1.69 -10.77 -16.92
N GLY A 37 2.59 -11.62 -16.42
CA GLY A 37 4.05 -11.38 -16.43
C GLY A 37 4.53 -10.30 -15.45
N ALA A 38 3.65 -9.39 -15.05
CA ALA A 38 3.89 -8.39 -14.02
C ALA A 38 3.63 -8.95 -12.62
N PHE A 39 3.85 -10.23 -12.32
CA PHE A 39 4.00 -10.65 -10.93
C PHE A 39 5.32 -11.39 -10.78
N TYR A 40 6.04 -11.13 -9.67
CA TYR A 40 7.37 -11.71 -9.48
C TYR A 40 7.32 -13.22 -9.25
N CYS A 41 6.14 -13.76 -8.88
CA CYS A 41 5.88 -15.20 -8.84
C CYS A 41 4.59 -15.55 -9.60
N ASP A 42 4.27 -16.84 -9.69
CA ASP A 42 3.15 -17.38 -10.47
C ASP A 42 1.80 -17.00 -9.82
N ILE A 43 0.94 -16.21 -10.49
CA ILE A 43 -0.35 -15.77 -9.93
C ILE A 43 -1.34 -16.92 -9.71
N ASN A 44 -1.16 -18.04 -10.40
CA ASN A 44 -2.05 -19.20 -10.31
C ASN A 44 -1.66 -20.15 -9.16
N LYS A 45 -0.67 -19.79 -8.34
CA LYS A 45 -0.23 -20.57 -7.18
C LYS A 45 -0.22 -19.73 -5.93
N THR A 46 -0.58 -20.29 -4.79
CA THR A 46 -0.43 -19.58 -3.52
C THR A 46 1.05 -19.29 -3.24
N HIS A 47 1.36 -18.18 -2.56
CA HIS A 47 2.73 -17.87 -2.13
C HIS A 47 2.73 -17.74 -0.61
N ILE A 48 2.95 -18.86 0.07
CA ILE A 48 2.87 -18.94 1.53
C ILE A 48 4.26 -19.26 2.08
N PRO A 49 4.98 -18.30 2.66
CA PRO A 49 6.28 -18.57 3.27
C PRO A 49 6.09 -19.46 4.51
N SER A 50 7.03 -20.37 4.76
CA SER A 50 6.97 -21.19 5.98
C SER A 50 7.21 -20.32 7.22
N PRO A 51 6.62 -20.64 8.39
CA PRO A 51 6.92 -19.91 9.64
C PRO A 51 8.42 -19.86 9.96
N ARG A 52 9.16 -20.95 9.65
CA ARG A 52 10.62 -21.01 9.78
C ARG A 52 11.34 -20.00 8.87
N THR A 53 10.85 -19.81 7.64
CA THR A 53 11.39 -18.83 6.69
C THR A 53 11.14 -17.41 7.15
N VAL A 54 9.97 -17.14 7.74
CA VAL A 54 9.64 -15.81 8.28
C VAL A 54 10.46 -15.54 9.55
N GLY A 55 10.65 -16.54 10.43
CA GLY A 55 11.44 -16.40 11.64
C GLY A 55 10.91 -15.27 12.54
N HIS A 56 11.74 -14.24 12.76
CA HIS A 56 11.38 -13.04 13.51
C HIS A 56 10.82 -11.90 12.63
N GLY A 57 10.73 -12.10 11.33
CA GLY A 57 10.14 -11.15 10.38
C GLY A 57 8.63 -11.07 10.50
N ILE A 58 8.03 -10.24 9.63
CA ILE A 58 6.61 -9.90 9.65
C ILE A 58 5.95 -10.42 8.36
N ALA A 59 4.90 -11.22 8.50
CA ALA A 59 4.09 -11.68 7.38
C ALA A 59 3.07 -10.61 6.95
N ARG A 60 3.18 -10.11 5.72
CA ARG A 60 2.15 -9.28 5.08
C ARG A 60 1.06 -10.18 4.52
N MET A 61 -0.09 -10.18 5.18
CA MET A 61 -1.17 -11.10 4.88
C MET A 61 -1.98 -10.69 3.66
N ASN A 62 -2.24 -11.67 2.81
CA ASN A 62 -2.92 -11.55 1.54
C ASN A 62 -2.29 -10.53 0.59
N ALA A 63 -0.94 -10.52 0.52
CA ALA A 63 -0.21 -9.60 -0.35
C ALA A 63 -0.72 -9.64 -1.80
N GLY A 64 -1.28 -8.52 -2.25
CA GLY A 64 -1.85 -8.35 -3.59
C GLY A 64 -3.34 -8.54 -3.76
N HIS A 65 -3.99 -8.98 -2.69
CA HIS A 65 -5.43 -9.07 -2.60
C HIS A 65 -5.88 -8.31 -1.36
N ASP A 66 -7.19 -8.09 -1.24
CA ASP A 66 -7.75 -7.48 -0.04
C ASP A 66 -7.85 -8.51 1.08
N SER A 67 -7.35 -8.23 2.29
CA SER A 67 -7.46 -9.14 3.43
C SER A 67 -8.91 -9.41 3.88
N ASN A 68 -9.87 -8.55 3.52
CA ASN A 68 -11.29 -8.79 3.75
C ASN A 68 -11.88 -9.81 2.76
N TYR A 69 -11.25 -10.01 1.59
CA TYR A 69 -11.65 -11.07 0.68
C TYR A 69 -11.20 -12.44 1.21
N ARG A 70 -12.14 -13.38 1.35
CA ARG A 70 -11.96 -14.67 2.05
C ARG A 70 -11.29 -14.53 3.43
N ARG A 71 -11.71 -13.52 4.19
CA ARG A 71 -11.12 -13.12 5.47
C ARG A 71 -10.82 -14.27 6.44
N GLY A 72 -11.73 -15.24 6.58
CA GLY A 72 -11.52 -16.38 7.47
C GLY A 72 -10.29 -17.22 7.12
N GLU A 73 -10.00 -17.42 5.84
CA GLU A 73 -8.79 -18.10 5.36
C GLU A 73 -7.53 -17.28 5.65
N VAL A 74 -7.58 -15.97 5.41
CA VAL A 74 -6.47 -15.04 5.69
C VAL A 74 -6.13 -15.04 7.18
N ILE A 75 -7.12 -14.94 8.06
CA ILE A 75 -6.95 -14.98 9.51
C ILE A 75 -6.39 -16.33 9.95
N ARG A 76 -6.93 -17.45 9.45
CA ARG A 76 -6.44 -18.79 9.76
C ARG A 76 -4.97 -18.96 9.38
N GLN A 77 -4.55 -18.44 8.23
CA GLN A 77 -3.15 -18.50 7.81
C GLN A 77 -2.26 -17.59 8.66
N ALA A 78 -2.73 -16.40 9.04
CA ALA A 78 -1.98 -15.44 9.85
C ALA A 78 -1.58 -16.02 11.21
N LYS A 79 -2.43 -16.85 11.82
CA LYS A 79 -2.17 -17.54 13.11
C LYS A 79 -0.91 -18.41 13.11
N LYS A 80 -0.34 -18.74 11.94
CA LYS A 80 0.90 -19.52 11.83
C LYS A 80 2.16 -18.68 12.03
N TYR A 81 2.05 -17.35 12.03
CA TYR A 81 3.18 -16.44 12.16
C TYR A 81 3.09 -15.69 13.49
N LYS A 82 4.25 -15.47 14.12
CA LYS A 82 4.34 -14.65 15.35
C LYS A 82 3.96 -13.19 15.08
N HIS A 83 4.32 -12.70 13.90
CA HIS A 83 4.11 -11.32 13.50
C HIS A 83 3.45 -11.27 12.14
N ALA A 84 2.29 -10.64 12.07
CA ALA A 84 1.52 -10.51 10.85
C ALA A 84 0.67 -9.24 10.86
N PHE A 85 0.49 -8.63 9.70
CA PHE A 85 -0.47 -7.54 9.51
C PHE A 85 -1.30 -7.75 8.26
N TYR A 86 -2.44 -7.07 8.20
CA TYR A 86 -3.43 -7.19 7.15
C TYR A 86 -3.40 -5.95 6.25
N ASN A 87 -3.66 -6.14 4.95
CA ASN A 87 -3.82 -5.02 4.03
C ASN A 87 -5.22 -5.02 3.43
N THR A 88 -5.94 -3.92 3.57
CA THR A 88 -7.30 -3.81 3.04
C THR A 88 -7.55 -2.44 2.42
N SER A 89 -8.52 -2.40 1.54
CA SER A 89 -9.17 -1.23 0.95
C SER A 89 -10.68 -1.22 1.21
N ILE A 90 -11.16 -2.22 1.95
CA ILE A 90 -12.53 -2.31 2.46
C ILE A 90 -12.50 -1.80 3.91
N PRO A 91 -13.38 -0.85 4.29
CA PRO A 91 -13.39 -0.24 5.63
C PRO A 91 -14.00 -1.18 6.69
N GLN A 92 -13.38 -2.34 6.86
CA GLN A 92 -13.73 -3.35 7.85
C GLN A 92 -12.43 -3.79 8.54
N PHE A 93 -12.28 -3.40 9.80
CA PHE A 93 -10.98 -3.41 10.52
C PHE A 93 -10.93 -4.38 11.69
N ASP A 94 -11.94 -5.23 11.85
CA ASP A 94 -12.09 -6.23 12.89
C ASP A 94 -11.09 -7.42 12.74
N PHE A 95 -9.86 -7.17 12.33
CA PHE A 95 -8.77 -8.14 12.30
C PHE A 95 -8.19 -8.39 13.70
N PRO A 96 -7.53 -9.55 13.93
CA PRO A 96 -6.89 -9.86 15.21
C PRO A 96 -5.52 -9.18 15.40
N GLY A 97 -5.11 -8.29 14.49
CA GLY A 97 -3.81 -7.64 14.54
C GLY A 97 -3.74 -6.40 13.64
N PRO A 98 -2.54 -5.80 13.49
CA PRO A 98 -2.37 -4.53 12.81
C PRO A 98 -2.85 -4.53 11.34
N VAL A 99 -3.35 -3.38 10.88
CA VAL A 99 -4.00 -3.21 9.56
C VAL A 99 -3.42 -2.00 8.83
N VAL A 100 -3.10 -2.17 7.56
CA VAL A 100 -2.87 -1.08 6.61
C VAL A 100 -4.12 -0.88 5.78
N PHE A 101 -4.71 0.32 5.86
CA PHE A 101 -5.91 0.65 5.09
C PHE A 101 -5.56 1.53 3.88
N THR A 102 -6.03 1.17 2.69
CA THR A 102 -5.90 2.01 1.48
C THR A 102 -7.20 2.75 1.22
N ALA A 103 -7.23 4.05 1.54
CA ALA A 103 -8.47 4.82 1.51
C ALA A 103 -8.93 5.22 0.10
N ASN A 104 -8.02 5.22 -0.88
CA ASN A 104 -8.33 5.48 -2.29
C ASN A 104 -7.82 4.35 -3.20
N PRO A 105 -8.43 3.16 -3.14
CA PRO A 105 -7.96 2.00 -3.91
C PRO A 105 -8.05 2.19 -5.43
N LYS A 106 -8.90 3.12 -5.88
CA LYS A 106 -9.02 3.59 -7.25
C LYS A 106 -8.80 5.10 -7.22
N GLU A 107 -7.66 5.56 -7.73
CA GLU A 107 -7.28 6.97 -7.63
C GLU A 107 -8.20 7.93 -8.40
N GLU A 108 -8.93 7.40 -9.38
CA GLU A 108 -9.85 8.14 -10.25
C GLU A 108 -11.27 8.19 -9.72
N ASP A 109 -11.60 7.35 -8.74
CA ASP A 109 -12.93 7.33 -8.14
C ASP A 109 -12.95 8.34 -6.99
N VAL A 110 -14.08 9.02 -6.81
CA VAL A 110 -14.31 9.86 -5.62
C VAL A 110 -14.16 8.95 -4.40
N PRO A 111 -13.22 9.22 -3.48
CA PRO A 111 -13.05 8.38 -2.31
C PRO A 111 -14.31 8.38 -1.50
N THR A 112 -14.67 7.20 -1.03
CA THR A 112 -15.51 7.10 0.14
C THR A 112 -14.71 7.69 1.30
N ILE A 113 -14.92 8.97 1.60
CA ILE A 113 -14.52 9.52 2.88
C ILE A 113 -15.26 8.67 3.92
N ILE A 114 -14.54 7.83 4.68
CA ILE A 114 -15.11 6.97 5.73
C ILE A 114 -15.86 7.79 6.80
N MET A 115 -15.72 9.12 6.80
CA MET A 115 -16.37 9.98 7.77
C MET A 115 -17.91 10.09 7.62
N ALA A 116 -18.50 9.64 6.51
CA ALA A 116 -19.90 9.99 6.23
C ALA A 116 -20.97 8.99 6.72
N LYS A 117 -20.63 7.77 7.17
CA LYS A 117 -21.67 6.85 7.68
C LYS A 117 -21.38 6.27 9.06
N GLU A 118 -20.24 5.65 9.32
CA GLU A 118 -19.89 5.17 10.68
C GLU A 118 -18.35 5.18 10.83
N LEU A 119 -17.83 5.93 11.80
CA LEU A 119 -16.42 5.83 12.16
C LEU A 119 -16.17 4.44 12.76
N PRO A 120 -15.00 3.82 12.51
CA PRO A 120 -14.61 2.60 13.21
C PRO A 120 -14.62 2.82 14.72
N SER A 121 -14.84 1.73 15.47
CA SER A 121 -14.70 1.78 16.93
C SER A 121 -13.26 2.15 17.34
N ASP A 122 -13.07 2.68 18.54
CA ASP A 122 -11.73 3.00 19.06
C ASP A 122 -10.80 1.78 19.00
N GLU A 123 -11.32 0.59 19.33
CA GLU A 123 -10.55 -0.67 19.26
C GLU A 123 -10.14 -1.06 17.84
N GLU A 124 -10.91 -0.68 16.83
CA GLU A 124 -10.53 -0.85 15.43
C GLU A 124 -9.51 0.20 14.99
N LEU A 125 -9.68 1.46 15.40
CA LEU A 125 -8.75 2.55 15.09
C LEU A 125 -7.34 2.25 15.62
N LYS A 126 -7.23 1.70 16.84
CA LYS A 126 -5.94 1.29 17.45
C LYS A 126 -5.17 0.25 16.64
N LYS A 127 -5.85 -0.53 15.78
CA LYS A 127 -5.22 -1.53 14.93
C LYS A 127 -4.70 -0.95 13.62
N ILE A 128 -5.12 0.25 13.24
CA ILE A 128 -4.68 0.87 11.98
C ILE A 128 -3.24 1.35 12.14
N MET A 129 -2.32 0.70 11.42
CA MET A 129 -0.90 1.05 11.41
C MET A 129 -0.67 2.41 10.74
N PHE A 130 -1.31 2.60 9.60
CA PHE A 130 -1.31 3.82 8.81
C PHE A 130 -2.33 3.71 7.69
N ILE A 131 -2.72 4.88 7.17
CA ILE A 131 -3.53 5.02 5.96
C ILE A 131 -2.60 5.12 4.76
N ARG A 132 -2.78 4.26 3.77
CA ARG A 132 -2.11 4.36 2.48
C ARG A 132 -2.97 5.17 1.53
N LEU A 133 -2.39 6.21 0.94
CA LEU A 133 -2.99 6.97 -0.15
C LEU A 133 -2.19 6.78 -1.44
N ARG A 134 -2.88 6.42 -2.51
CA ARG A 134 -2.34 6.38 -3.87
C ARG A 134 -2.32 7.78 -4.47
N VAL A 135 -1.17 8.22 -4.97
CA VAL A 135 -0.98 9.60 -5.41
C VAL A 135 -0.57 9.66 -6.86
N SER A 136 -1.27 10.49 -7.62
CA SER A 136 -0.99 10.86 -9.01
C SER A 136 -1.06 12.37 -9.17
N ALA A 137 -0.72 12.87 -10.37
CA ALA A 137 -0.88 14.28 -10.67
C ALA A 137 -2.35 14.73 -10.69
N SER A 138 -3.28 13.81 -11.00
CA SER A 138 -4.71 14.12 -11.16
C SER A 138 -5.51 14.11 -9.85
N ASN A 139 -4.92 13.75 -8.71
CA ASN A 139 -5.67 13.57 -7.46
C ASN A 139 -5.08 14.29 -6.23
N LEU A 140 -4.24 15.29 -6.43
CA LEU A 140 -3.50 15.93 -5.33
C LEU A 140 -4.39 16.63 -4.30
N ASP A 141 -5.47 17.28 -4.73
CA ASP A 141 -6.38 18.00 -3.84
C ASP A 141 -7.11 17.01 -2.93
N LEU A 142 -7.65 15.95 -3.53
CA LEU A 142 -8.29 14.84 -2.85
C LEU A 142 -7.37 14.16 -1.83
N VAL A 143 -6.11 13.94 -2.18
CA VAL A 143 -5.11 13.40 -1.26
C VAL A 143 -4.89 14.34 -0.07
N GLY A 144 -4.85 15.66 -0.32
CA GLY A 144 -4.75 16.68 0.73
C GLY A 144 -5.94 16.65 1.71
N ASP A 145 -7.16 16.52 1.19
CA ASP A 145 -8.37 16.43 2.00
C ASP A 145 -8.36 15.16 2.87
N GLN A 146 -7.96 14.03 2.30
CA GLN A 146 -7.83 12.75 3.00
C GLN A 146 -6.77 12.83 4.11
N ILE A 147 -5.60 13.41 3.84
CA ILE A 147 -4.58 13.63 4.88
C ILE A 147 -5.17 14.42 6.04
N SER A 148 -5.87 15.52 5.74
CA SER A 148 -6.48 16.37 6.76
C SER A 148 -7.48 15.61 7.63
N CYS A 149 -8.20 14.63 7.08
CA CYS A 149 -9.14 13.80 7.84
C CYS A 149 -8.41 12.82 8.77
N TRP A 150 -7.45 12.07 8.25
CA TRP A 150 -6.81 10.99 9.00
C TRP A 150 -5.81 11.48 10.04
N VAL A 151 -5.09 12.57 9.74
CA VAL A 151 -4.15 13.20 10.68
C VAL A 151 -4.88 13.78 11.89
N ARG A 152 -6.13 14.24 11.74
CA ARG A 152 -6.97 14.68 12.88
C ARG A 152 -7.31 13.56 13.85
N LEU A 153 -7.21 12.30 13.41
CA LEU A 153 -7.36 11.11 14.24
C LEU A 153 -6.01 10.57 14.77
N ASP A 154 -4.92 11.34 14.59
CA ASP A 154 -3.54 10.93 14.91
C ASP A 154 -3.09 9.64 14.18
N ILE A 155 -3.70 9.35 13.02
CA ILE A 155 -3.35 8.17 12.22
C ILE A 155 -2.31 8.57 11.16
N PRO A 156 -1.14 7.91 11.11
CA PRO A 156 -0.12 8.20 10.09
C PRO A 156 -0.64 7.94 8.67
N VAL A 157 -0.13 8.72 7.70
CA VAL A 157 -0.47 8.60 6.28
C VAL A 157 0.78 8.32 5.45
N VAL A 158 0.76 7.23 4.68
CA VAL A 158 1.84 6.82 3.78
C VAL A 158 1.41 6.97 2.33
N LEU A 159 2.06 7.89 1.62
CA LEU A 159 1.81 8.16 0.21
C LEU A 159 2.49 7.11 -0.68
N THR A 160 1.74 6.49 -1.58
CA THR A 160 2.25 5.59 -2.61
C THR A 160 2.07 6.27 -3.96
N PHE A 161 3.17 6.73 -4.54
CA PHE A 161 3.12 7.35 -5.86
C PHE A 161 2.86 6.30 -6.94
N MET A 162 1.86 6.57 -7.77
CA MET A 162 1.42 5.63 -8.79
C MET A 162 2.31 5.66 -10.02
N ALA A 163 2.40 4.48 -10.64
CA ALA A 163 3.11 4.25 -11.88
C ALA A 163 2.18 3.59 -12.89
N TYR A 164 2.36 3.90 -14.17
CA TYR A 164 1.46 3.50 -15.24
C TYR A 164 2.20 2.63 -16.25
N TYR A 165 1.70 1.42 -16.44
CA TYR A 165 2.29 0.42 -17.32
C TYR A 165 1.82 0.55 -18.78
N GLU A 166 0.64 1.13 -18.99
CA GLU A 166 0.04 1.33 -20.30
C GLU A 166 -0.09 2.82 -20.57
N ASP A 167 0.14 3.23 -21.81
CA ASP A 167 0.00 4.62 -22.26
C ASP A 167 -1.41 5.15 -22.00
N ASN A 168 -2.45 4.31 -22.21
CA ASN A 168 -3.85 4.67 -22.00
C ASN A 168 -4.15 5.14 -20.56
N ALA A 169 -3.45 4.60 -19.56
CA ALA A 169 -3.69 4.87 -18.16
C ALA A 169 -3.02 6.18 -17.73
N LEU A 170 -1.83 6.46 -18.28
CA LEU A 170 -1.22 7.79 -18.13
C LEU A 170 -2.02 8.84 -18.89
N GLN A 171 -2.56 8.50 -20.07
CA GLN A 171 -3.32 9.45 -20.88
C GLN A 171 -4.54 10.00 -20.14
N LYS A 172 -5.25 9.19 -19.36
CA LYS A 172 -6.35 9.65 -18.48
C LYS A 172 -5.91 10.68 -17.45
N VAL A 173 -4.68 10.58 -16.96
CA VAL A 173 -4.08 11.58 -16.06
C VAL A 173 -3.79 12.86 -16.83
N LEU A 174 -3.21 12.75 -18.03
CA LEU A 174 -2.85 13.89 -18.88
C LEU A 174 -4.08 14.63 -19.43
N GLU A 175 -5.18 13.94 -19.69
CA GLU A 175 -6.46 14.56 -20.06
C GLU A 175 -7.01 15.47 -18.96
N LYS A 176 -6.79 15.09 -17.69
CA LYS A 176 -7.18 15.89 -16.52
C LYS A 176 -6.16 16.97 -16.17
N VAL A 177 -4.87 16.70 -16.37
CA VAL A 177 -3.74 17.57 -16.01
C VAL A 177 -2.68 17.52 -17.13
N PRO A 178 -2.85 18.28 -18.22
CA PRO A 178 -1.96 18.19 -19.40
C PRO A 178 -0.49 18.44 -19.08
N GLU A 179 -0.21 19.37 -18.15
CA GLU A 179 1.15 19.68 -17.69
C GLU A 179 1.80 18.53 -16.92
N ALA A 180 1.06 17.48 -16.55
CA ALA A 180 1.60 16.35 -15.80
C ALA A 180 2.58 15.49 -16.61
N GLN A 181 2.75 15.72 -17.92
CA GLN A 181 3.72 15.00 -18.72
C GLN A 181 5.14 15.09 -18.12
N VAL A 182 5.55 16.25 -17.58
CA VAL A 182 6.87 16.43 -16.95
C VAL A 182 6.98 15.75 -15.57
N TYR A 183 5.87 15.29 -15.00
CA TYR A 183 5.84 14.59 -13.72
C TYR A 183 6.11 13.10 -13.84
N TYR A 184 6.12 12.56 -15.06
CA TYR A 184 6.34 11.14 -15.32
C TYR A 184 7.48 10.90 -16.31
N GLU A 185 8.21 9.82 -16.11
CA GLU A 185 9.31 9.37 -16.98
C GLU A 185 9.21 7.87 -17.21
N TRP A 186 9.41 7.43 -18.45
CA TRP A 186 9.43 6.00 -18.75
C TRP A 186 10.69 5.33 -18.19
N LYS A 187 10.52 4.30 -17.35
CA LYS A 187 11.63 3.56 -16.75
C LYS A 187 11.39 2.07 -16.76
N VAL A 188 12.47 1.31 -16.97
CA VAL A 188 12.51 -0.13 -16.72
C VAL A 188 12.88 -0.36 -15.25
N ARG A 189 12.06 -1.09 -14.49
CA ARG A 189 12.32 -1.42 -13.09
C ARG A 189 12.10 -2.90 -12.81
N HIS A 190 13.17 -3.56 -12.38
CA HIS A 190 13.26 -4.98 -12.02
C HIS A 190 12.84 -5.95 -13.13
N VAL A 191 11.56 -5.94 -13.50
CA VAL A 191 10.93 -6.86 -14.44
C VAL A 191 10.03 -6.13 -15.45
N ASN A 192 9.56 -4.92 -15.15
CA ASN A 192 8.55 -4.22 -15.96
C ASN A 192 8.98 -2.80 -16.32
N SER A 193 8.53 -2.34 -17.48
CA SER A 193 8.63 -0.96 -17.91
C SER A 193 7.35 -0.22 -17.58
N TYR A 194 7.46 1.02 -17.09
CA TYR A 194 6.31 1.85 -16.75
C TYR A 194 6.71 3.33 -16.62
N TYR A 195 5.73 4.21 -16.83
CA TYR A 195 5.83 5.62 -16.46
C TYR A 195 5.90 5.74 -14.94
N CYS A 196 7.04 6.21 -14.47
CA CYS A 196 7.34 6.45 -13.07
C CYS A 196 7.19 7.92 -12.73
N PRO A 197 6.73 8.25 -11.52
CA PRO A 197 6.77 9.62 -11.01
C PRO A 197 8.23 10.08 -10.87
N THR A 198 8.54 11.26 -11.41
CA THR A 198 9.88 11.84 -11.32
C THR A 198 10.23 12.23 -9.88
N LYS A 199 11.53 12.33 -9.58
CA LYS A 199 12.01 12.79 -8.27
C LYS A 199 11.50 14.19 -7.93
N ASN A 200 11.42 15.09 -8.91
CA ASN A 200 10.93 16.45 -8.71
C ASN A 200 9.43 16.47 -8.37
N PHE A 201 8.62 15.68 -9.08
CA PHE A 201 7.21 15.52 -8.76
C PHE A 201 7.02 14.99 -7.33
N LYS A 202 7.75 13.92 -6.95
CA LYS A 202 7.71 13.39 -5.57
C LYS A 202 8.05 14.46 -4.53
N LYS A 203 9.11 15.24 -4.73
CA LYS A 203 9.51 16.32 -3.81
C LYS A 203 8.44 17.40 -3.68
N MET A 204 7.87 17.85 -4.80
CA MET A 204 6.80 18.84 -4.83
C MET A 204 5.59 18.35 -4.03
N VAL A 205 5.13 17.13 -4.29
CA VAL A 205 3.99 16.53 -3.59
C VAL A 205 4.30 16.38 -2.10
N MET A 206 5.43 15.78 -1.72
CA MET A 206 5.77 15.63 -0.30
C MET A 206 5.85 16.97 0.43
N LYS A 207 6.40 18.02 -0.21
CA LYS A 207 6.41 19.38 0.36
C LYS A 207 4.99 19.91 0.57
N ARG A 208 4.09 19.70 -0.39
CA ARG A 208 2.68 20.09 -0.27
C ARG A 208 1.97 19.31 0.85
N MET A 209 2.11 17.99 0.87
CA MET A 209 1.40 17.10 1.80
C MET A 209 1.90 17.23 3.24
N ASN A 210 3.20 17.45 3.44
CA ASN A 210 3.76 17.70 4.77
C ASN A 210 3.30 19.04 5.37
N ARG A 211 2.91 20.04 4.57
CA ARG A 211 2.28 21.26 5.10
C ARG A 211 0.90 21.00 5.69
N ILE A 212 0.22 19.95 5.23
CA ILE A 212 -1.11 19.57 5.67
C ILE A 212 -1.01 18.65 6.88
N GLY A 213 -0.26 17.55 6.77
CA GLY A 213 -0.22 16.51 7.79
C GLY A 213 1.05 16.48 8.65
N GLY A 214 1.99 17.39 8.44
CA GLY A 214 3.21 17.50 9.24
C GLY A 214 4.03 16.21 9.26
N ARG A 215 4.47 15.81 10.47
CA ARG A 215 5.29 14.62 10.72
C ARG A 215 4.57 13.28 10.53
N LEU A 216 3.24 13.30 10.43
CA LEU A 216 2.42 12.09 10.27
C LEU A 216 2.35 11.63 8.80
N VAL A 217 2.91 12.42 7.88
CA VAL A 217 2.92 12.09 6.46
C VAL A 217 4.30 11.58 6.05
N SER A 218 4.34 10.40 5.45
CA SER A 218 5.53 9.83 4.81
C SER A 218 5.20 9.26 3.43
N MET A 219 6.19 8.73 2.71
CA MET A 219 5.97 8.05 1.43
C MET A 219 6.54 6.64 1.41
N CYS A 220 5.92 5.76 0.64
CA CYS A 220 6.41 4.43 0.33
C CYS A 220 7.64 4.54 -0.59
N GLY A 221 8.78 4.08 -0.09
CA GLY A 221 10.07 4.25 -0.74
C GLY A 221 10.76 5.55 -0.31
N THR A 222 11.80 5.93 -1.03
CA THR A 222 12.54 7.17 -0.86
C THR A 222 12.54 7.96 -2.18
N PHE A 223 13.22 9.10 -2.20
CA PHE A 223 13.42 9.84 -3.44
C PHE A 223 14.36 9.08 -4.40
N GLU A 224 15.26 8.25 -3.88
CA GLU A 224 16.26 7.51 -4.66
C GLU A 224 15.91 6.03 -4.84
N SER A 225 15.12 5.46 -3.93
CA SER A 225 14.86 4.02 -3.89
C SER A 225 13.38 3.70 -3.75
N ASN A 226 12.98 2.49 -4.13
CA ASN A 226 11.63 1.96 -3.92
C ASN A 226 11.66 0.66 -3.12
N GLN A 227 12.80 0.38 -2.47
CA GLN A 227 13.01 -0.78 -1.62
C GLN A 227 12.42 -0.53 -0.23
N CYS A 228 11.81 -1.57 0.35
CA CYS A 228 11.22 -1.51 1.68
C CYS A 228 12.27 -1.43 2.79
N VAL A 229 13.47 -1.95 2.57
CA VAL A 229 14.59 -1.83 3.51
C VAL A 229 15.01 -0.36 3.73
N ASP A 230 14.79 0.50 2.73
CA ASP A 230 15.18 1.91 2.79
C ASP A 230 14.13 2.78 3.48
N CYS A 231 12.84 2.57 3.18
CA CYS A 231 11.78 3.39 3.78
C CYS A 231 11.29 2.87 5.14
N LYS A 232 11.37 1.55 5.38
CA LYS A 232 10.97 0.85 6.61
C LYS A 232 9.55 1.10 7.14
N ASN A 233 8.71 1.91 6.48
CA ASN A 233 7.39 2.31 6.98
C ASN A 233 6.55 1.15 7.51
N CYS A 234 6.38 0.07 6.73
CA CYS A 234 5.54 -1.05 7.17
C CYS A 234 6.09 -1.74 8.43
N GLU A 235 7.41 -1.85 8.55
CA GLU A 235 8.05 -2.42 9.73
C GLU A 235 7.96 -1.46 10.93
N THR A 236 8.29 -0.18 10.74
CA THR A 236 8.22 0.84 11.80
C THR A 236 6.83 0.98 12.37
N PHE A 237 5.81 1.17 11.52
CA PHE A 237 4.44 1.32 11.99
C PHE A 237 3.87 0.03 12.57
N TYR A 238 4.32 -1.14 12.09
CA TYR A 238 3.91 -2.41 12.68
C TYR A 238 4.36 -2.50 14.13
N TRP A 239 5.63 -2.23 14.41
CA TRP A 239 6.16 -2.30 15.77
C TRP A 239 5.56 -1.22 16.69
N GLN A 240 5.32 -0.01 16.18
CA GLN A 240 4.62 1.03 16.94
C GLN A 240 3.19 0.61 17.30
N THR A 241 2.45 0.02 16.34
CA THR A 241 1.09 -0.47 16.57
C THR A 241 1.08 -1.61 17.58
N MET A 242 2.03 -2.55 17.47
CA MET A 242 2.12 -3.66 18.41
C MET A 242 2.40 -3.19 19.84
N LYS A 243 3.28 -2.20 20.03
CA LYS A 243 3.51 -1.58 21.36
C LYS A 243 2.22 -1.00 21.92
N HIS A 244 1.51 -0.21 21.11
CA HIS A 244 0.25 0.38 21.50
C HIS A 244 -0.81 -0.68 21.89
N LEU A 245 -0.95 -1.75 21.08
CA LEU A 245 -1.87 -2.85 21.36
C LEU A 245 -1.50 -3.66 22.62
N ASN A 246 -0.23 -3.64 23.02
CA ASN A 246 0.26 -4.28 24.24
C ASN A 246 0.21 -3.36 25.48
N GLY A 247 -0.18 -2.09 25.32
CA GLY A 247 -0.20 -1.10 26.40
C GLY A 247 1.18 -0.53 26.77
N GLU A 248 2.14 -0.56 25.84
CA GLU A 248 3.50 -0.01 25.99
C GLU A 248 3.66 1.42 25.43
#